data_AF-A0A537H5P5-F1
#
_entry.id   AF-A0A537H5P5-F1
#
_cell.length_a   1.000
_cell.length_b   1.000
_cell.length_c   1.000
_cell.angle_alpha   90.00
_cell.angle_beta   90.00
_cell.angle_gamma   90.00
#
_symmetry.space_group_name_H-M   'P 1'
#
loop_
_entity.id
_entity.type
_entity.pdbx_description
1 polymer ?
#
loop_
_entity_poly.entity_id
_entity_poly.type
_entity_poly.pdbx_seq_one_letter_code
_entity_poly.pdbx_strand_id
1 'polypeptide(L)'
;MNIMEFGRQYEVWPCPFCTQDMISVIHFPKSVSVKTSRTASLPGGKGFHANPDVYLISSDCAKRGKTQQELEKRLKEEGMI
;
A
#
# COMPACT_ATOMS: atom_id res chain seq x y z
N MET A 1 14.43 -21.47 1.31
CA MET A 1 13.45 -20.63 2.01
C MET A 1 12.89 -19.66 0.99
N ASN A 2 11.64 -19.86 0.55
CA ASN A 2 10.99 -18.98 -0.42
C ASN A 2 10.76 -17.61 0.23
N ILE A 3 11.47 -16.61 -0.25
CA ILE A 3 11.16 -15.21 -0.01
C ILE A 3 9.88 -14.99 -0.82
N MET A 4 8.72 -14.95 -0.17
CA MET A 4 7.52 -14.43 -0.80
C MET A 4 7.81 -12.96 -1.08
N GLU A 5 8.21 -12.66 -2.32
CA GLU A 5 8.24 -11.30 -2.83
C GLU A 5 6.82 -10.74 -2.67
N PHE A 6 6.61 -9.91 -1.64
CA PHE A 6 5.43 -9.09 -1.55
C PHE A 6 5.52 -8.05 -2.67
N GLY A 7 5.07 -8.49 -3.85
CA GLY A 7 5.06 -7.70 -5.06
C GLY A 7 4.19 -6.48 -4.82
N ARG A 8 4.80 -5.31 -4.91
CA ARG A 8 4.06 -4.05 -5.03
C ARG A 8 3.12 -4.18 -6.21
N GLN A 9 1.82 -4.05 -5.97
CA GLN A 9 0.84 -4.07 -7.04
C GLN A 9 0.63 -2.63 -7.50
N TYR A 10 0.98 -2.35 -8.76
CA TYR A 10 0.74 -1.06 -9.38
C TYR A 10 -0.60 -1.14 -10.09
N GLU A 11 -1.55 -0.35 -9.63
CA GLU A 11 -2.88 -0.26 -10.18
C GLU A 11 -3.14 1.14 -10.73
N VAL A 12 -3.97 1.22 -11.75
CA VAL A 12 -4.35 2.49 -12.37
C VAL A 12 -5.87 2.61 -12.25
N TRP A 13 -6.32 3.57 -11.47
CA TRP A 13 -7.74 3.77 -11.16
C TRP A 13 -8.24 5.08 -11.75
N PRO A 14 -9.53 5.18 -12.13
CA PRO A 14 -10.11 6.44 -12.52
C PRO A 14 -10.13 7.41 -11.34
N CYS A 15 -9.81 8.69 -11.58
CA CYS A 15 -9.87 9.72 -10.55
C CYS A 15 -11.30 9.86 -10.01
N PRO A 16 -11.53 9.72 -8.68
CA PRO A 16 -12.88 9.75 -8.10
C PRO A 16 -13.55 11.14 -8.21
N PHE A 17 -12.79 12.20 -8.53
CA PHE A 17 -13.34 13.54 -8.67
C PHE A 17 -13.76 13.90 -10.09
N CYS A 18 -12.97 13.54 -11.08
CA CYS A 18 -13.19 13.98 -12.46
C CYS A 18 -13.54 12.84 -13.41
N THR A 19 -13.31 11.57 -13.02
CA THR A 19 -13.52 10.33 -13.79
C THR A 19 -12.90 10.31 -15.21
N GLN A 20 -12.18 11.36 -15.59
CA GLN A 20 -11.57 11.54 -16.90
C GLN A 20 -10.05 11.37 -16.87
N ASP A 21 -9.42 11.54 -15.70
CA ASP A 21 -8.01 11.25 -15.49
C ASP A 21 -7.84 9.91 -14.79
N MET A 22 -6.69 9.30 -15.03
CA MET A 22 -6.26 8.09 -14.35
C MET A 22 -5.25 8.45 -13.27
N ILE A 23 -5.40 7.86 -12.08
CA ILE A 23 -4.45 7.97 -10.97
C ILE A 23 -3.72 6.63 -10.81
N SER A 24 -2.42 6.69 -10.56
CA SER A 24 -1.60 5.53 -10.22
C SER A 24 -1.69 5.29 -8.72
N VAL A 25 -2.05 4.07 -8.34
CA VAL A 25 -2.16 3.61 -6.95
C VAL A 25 -1.19 2.43 -6.78
N ILE A 26 -0.45 2.44 -5.69
CA ILE A 26 0.45 1.38 -5.29
C ILE A 26 -0.18 0.68 -4.11
N HIS A 27 -0.60 -0.56 -4.31
CA HIS A 27 -1.14 -1.41 -3.28
C HIS A 27 -0.04 -2.27 -2.65
N PHE A 28 0.05 -2.19 -1.33
CA PHE A 28 0.90 -2.97 -0.46
C PHE A 28 0.00 -3.94 0.32
N PRO A 29 -0.17 -5.16 -0.19
CA PRO A 29 -1.05 -6.13 0.45
C PRO A 29 -0.55 -6.48 1.85
N LYS A 30 -1.50 -6.71 2.77
CA LYS A 30 -1.22 -7.15 4.14
C LYS A 30 -0.28 -8.34 4.13
N SER A 31 0.82 -8.21 4.86
CA SER A 31 1.87 -9.22 4.89
C SER A 31 2.32 -9.53 6.31
N VAL A 32 2.62 -10.80 6.59
CA VAL A 32 3.23 -11.20 7.86
C VAL A 32 4.65 -11.68 7.55
N SER A 33 5.63 -10.93 8.04
CA SER A 33 7.03 -11.31 7.93
C SER A 33 7.50 -11.93 9.25
N VAL A 34 8.15 -13.09 9.14
CA VAL A 34 8.78 -13.74 10.28
C VAL A 34 10.20 -13.21 10.39
N LYS A 35 10.47 -12.39 11.41
CA LYS A 35 11.82 -11.92 11.67
C LYS A 35 12.56 -13.00 12.46
N THR A 36 13.37 -13.79 11.77
CA THR A 36 14.31 -14.71 12.42
C THR A 36 15.56 -13.91 12.77
N SER A 37 15.73 -13.59 14.06
CA SER A 37 16.97 -12.96 14.54
C SER A 37 18.12 -13.97 14.42
N ARG A 38 19.13 -13.65 13.61
CA ARG A 38 20.40 -14.42 13.52
C ARG A 38 21.33 -14.22 14.71
N THR A 39 20.98 -13.34 15.65
CA THR A 39 21.75 -13.11 16.88
C THR A 39 21.58 -14.32 17.81
N ALA A 40 22.65 -15.10 17.89
CA ALA A 40 22.77 -16.40 18.55
C ALA A 40 22.71 -16.36 20.09
N SER A 41 21.94 -15.45 20.69
CA SER A 41 22.01 -15.20 22.14
C SER A 41 20.76 -15.59 22.92
N LEU A 42 19.62 -15.89 22.28
CA LEU A 42 18.40 -16.37 22.95
C LEU A 42 17.68 -17.43 22.10
N PRO A 43 17.38 -18.61 22.66
CA PRO A 43 16.62 -19.63 21.94
C PRO A 43 15.15 -19.20 21.80
N GLY A 44 14.64 -19.12 20.57
CA GLY A 44 13.21 -19.28 20.30
C GLY A 44 12.35 -18.02 20.11
N GLY A 45 12.90 -16.81 20.10
CA GLY A 45 12.12 -15.60 19.83
C GLY A 45 11.72 -15.44 18.36
N LYS A 46 10.68 -16.13 17.89
CA LYS A 46 10.06 -15.82 16.58
C LYS A 46 9.23 -14.54 16.74
N GLY A 47 9.77 -13.41 16.32
CA GLY A 47 9.02 -12.17 16.20
C GLY A 47 8.19 -12.19 14.92
N PHE A 48 6.87 -12.13 15.03
CA PHE A 48 5.98 -11.92 13.89
C PHE A 48 5.80 -10.41 13.71
N HIS A 49 6.12 -9.90 12.52
CA HIS A 49 5.85 -8.52 12.16
C HIS A 49 4.74 -8.50 11.10
N ALA A 50 3.56 -8.02 11.52
CA ALA A 50 2.44 -7.82 10.62
C ALA A 50 2.57 -6.43 9.98
N ASN A 51 2.73 -6.39 8.66
CA ASN A 51 2.59 -5.18 7.86
C ASN A 51 1.12 -5.03 7.49
N PRO A 52 0.53 -3.84 7.71
CA PRO A 52 -0.86 -3.56 7.33
C PRO A 52 -1.03 -3.54 5.81
N ASP A 53 -2.29 -3.66 5.38
CA ASP A 53 -2.72 -3.37 4.02
C ASP A 53 -2.63 -1.86 3.80
N VAL A 54 -1.90 -1.40 2.78
CA VAL A 54 -1.68 0.04 2.54
C VAL A 54 -1.84 0.35 1.05
N TYR A 55 -2.58 1.42 0.75
CA TYR A 55 -2.69 1.97 -0.59
C TYR A 55 -1.99 3.34 -0.61
N LEU A 56 -1.10 3.55 -1.58
CA LEU A 56 -0.40 4.81 -1.78
C LEU A 56 -0.72 5.36 -3.17
N ILE A 57 -1.25 6.58 -3.23
CA ILE A 57 -1.48 7.26 -4.50
C ILE A 57 -0.15 7.84 -4.98
N SER A 58 0.27 7.55 -6.19
CA SER A 58 1.57 8.00 -6.74
C SER A 58 1.46 9.20 -7.68
N SER A 59 0.24 9.62 -8.05
CA SER A 59 0.03 10.70 -9.03
C SER A 59 -1.14 11.62 -8.65
N ASP A 60 -0.97 12.91 -8.90
CA ASP A 60 -2.00 13.95 -8.82
C ASP A 60 -2.96 13.94 -10.02
N CYS A 61 -4.15 14.51 -9.84
CA CYS A 61 -5.11 14.73 -10.93
C CYS A 61 -4.88 16.12 -11.54
N ALA A 62 -4.31 16.14 -12.74
CA ALA A 62 -3.96 17.35 -13.47
C ALA A 62 -5.16 18.30 -13.75
N LYS A 63 -6.36 17.76 -14.02
CA LYS A 63 -7.52 18.58 -14.38
C LYS A 63 -8.18 19.33 -13.23
N ARG A 64 -8.06 18.85 -11.98
CA ARG A 64 -8.71 19.49 -10.83
C ARG A 64 -7.75 20.06 -9.80
N GLY A 65 -6.43 19.91 -10.01
CA GLY A 65 -5.41 20.39 -9.06
C GLY A 65 -5.59 19.82 -7.66
N LYS A 66 -6.17 18.61 -7.57
CA LYS A 66 -6.47 17.96 -6.30
C LYS A 66 -5.22 17.31 -5.75
N THR A 67 -4.94 17.61 -4.48
CA THR A 67 -3.79 17.05 -3.78
C THR A 67 -3.98 15.56 -3.54
N GLN A 68 -2.87 14.82 -3.39
CA GLN A 68 -2.90 13.40 -3.00
C GLN A 68 -3.78 13.16 -1.76
N GLN A 69 -3.70 14.02 -0.75
CA GLN A 69 -4.50 13.88 0.48
C GLN A 69 -6.01 13.95 0.23
N GLU A 70 -6.48 14.80 -0.69
CA GLU A 70 -7.89 14.87 -1.04
C GLU A 70 -8.35 13.62 -1.81
N LEU A 71 -7.48 13.06 -2.64
CA LEU A 71 -7.71 11.79 -3.34
C LEU A 71 -7.77 10.62 -2.36
N GLU A 72 -6.82 10.52 -1.44
CA GLU A 72 -6.79 9.48 -0.40
C GLU A 72 -8.03 9.54 0.48
N LYS A 73 -8.42 10.74 0.93
CA LYS A 73 -9.62 10.92 1.74
C LYS A 73 -10.86 10.44 1.00
N ARG A 74 -11.00 10.77 -0.29
CA ARG A 74 -12.18 10.40 -1.07
C ARG A 74 -12.24 8.90 -1.35
N LEU A 75 -11.12 8.30 -1.73
CA LEU A 75 -11.04 6.84 -1.95
C LEU A 75 -11.36 6.06 -0.68
N LYS A 76 -10.94 6.57 0.48
CA LYS A 76 -11.29 6.01 1.79
C LYS A 76 -12.77 6.17 2.13
N GLU A 77 -13.38 7.30 1.78
CA GLU A 77 -14.83 7.52 1.94
C GLU A 77 -15.66 6.58 1.06
N GLU A 78 -15.18 6.26 -0.15
CA GLU A 78 -15.84 5.32 -1.07
C GLU A 78 -15.52 3.84 -0.79
N GLY A 79 -14.66 3.56 0.19
CA GLY A 79 -14.29 2.19 0.58
C GLY A 79 -13.43 1.46 -0.46
N MET A 80 -12.76 2.20 -1.33
CA MET A 80 -11.82 1.64 -2.30
C MET A 80 -10.44 1.36 -1.68
N ILE A 81 -10.08 2.08 -0.60
CA ILE A 81 -8.84 1.90 0.18
C ILE A 81 -9.10 1.99 1.69
#